data_AF-A0A0F2I1B4-F1
#
_entry.id   AF-A0A0F2I1B4-F1
#
_cell.length_a   1.000
_cell.length_b   1.000
_cell.length_c   1.000
_cell.angle_alpha   90.00
_cell.angle_beta   90.00
_cell.angle_gamma   90.00
#
_symmetry.space_group_name_H-M   'P 1'
#
loop_
_entity.id
_entity.type
_entity.pdbx_description
1 polymer ?
#
loop_
_entity_poly.entity_id
_entity_poly.type
_entity_poly.pdbx_seq_one_letter_code
_entity_poly.pdbx_strand_id
1 'polypeptide(L)'
;MQSITVALDAMGGDFGPRVTVPAAVQALSHFPELKVILTGDQPLITTQLSRLGYKPDSRLTIQHCSRVISNSEKPSLALRNSQDSSMRLAIELVSDAKADACVSGGNTGALMALSRFILKLLPGIDRPALVSALPTVSAGRSWMLDLGANVSCDADSLFQFAVMGAALAEEHLNRIPKVAVLNVGVEEIKGNDVVKRCAELLSQTDAVNFVGFIEGNQILQNVADVIVCDGFVGNVCLKASEGTAQLFIEKIKNSMATSSIKGWIAKKLLSGLFYELKTLNPDQYNGASLLGLRGIVIKSHGSADVSAVVNAIGEAVHEVKRQVPSRISDRLEAVLLERHY
;
A
#
# COMPACT_ATOMS: atom_id res chain seq x y z
N MET A 1 -1.21 23.83 12.23
CA MET A 1 -1.06 22.41 11.86
C MET A 1 0.37 22.18 11.44
N GLN A 2 0.98 21.08 11.87
CA GLN A 2 2.31 20.69 11.40
C GLN A 2 2.20 20.35 9.90
N SER A 3 3.12 20.87 9.10
CA SER A 3 3.17 20.59 7.66
C SER A 3 3.61 19.14 7.45
N ILE A 4 3.01 18.44 6.50
CA ILE A 4 3.40 17.08 6.09
C ILE A 4 4.05 17.17 4.71
N THR A 5 5.23 16.63 4.53
CA THR A 5 5.97 16.65 3.28
C THR A 5 6.06 15.24 2.69
N VAL A 6 5.51 15.04 1.50
CA VAL A 6 5.58 13.78 0.77
C VAL A 6 6.54 13.90 -0.41
N ALA A 7 7.56 13.06 -0.48
CA ALA A 7 8.39 12.91 -1.67
C ALA A 7 7.70 11.99 -2.69
N LEU A 8 7.40 12.49 -3.88
CA LEU A 8 6.76 11.72 -4.95
C LEU A 8 7.78 11.46 -6.06
N ASP A 9 8.07 10.18 -6.31
CA ASP A 9 8.78 9.74 -7.50
C ASP A 9 7.93 10.03 -8.74
N ALA A 10 8.17 11.19 -9.36
CA ALA A 10 7.39 11.67 -10.48
C ALA A 10 7.59 10.82 -11.74
N MET A 11 8.69 10.06 -11.81
CA MET A 11 9.05 9.25 -12.98
C MET A 11 8.53 7.82 -12.88
N GLY A 12 8.16 7.36 -11.68
CA GLY A 12 7.67 6.02 -11.44
C GLY A 12 6.29 5.74 -12.03
N GLY A 13 6.07 4.48 -12.43
CA GLY A 13 4.84 4.02 -13.07
C GLY A 13 4.88 4.11 -14.60
N ASP A 14 3.92 3.47 -15.26
CA ASP A 14 3.93 3.28 -16.71
C ASP A 14 3.72 4.61 -17.47
N PHE A 15 3.09 5.58 -16.82
CA PHE A 15 2.77 6.89 -17.40
C PHE A 15 3.64 8.04 -16.87
N GLY A 16 4.44 7.80 -15.83
CA GLY A 16 5.38 8.75 -15.23
C GLY A 16 4.76 10.15 -14.96
N PRO A 17 5.46 11.24 -15.33
CA PRO A 17 5.03 12.61 -15.01
C PRO A 17 3.64 13.00 -15.52
N ARG A 18 3.13 12.31 -16.54
CA ARG A 18 1.79 12.61 -17.11
C ARG A 18 0.66 12.28 -16.14
N VAL A 19 0.90 11.40 -15.17
CA VAL A 19 -0.07 11.02 -14.14
C VAL A 19 0.33 11.56 -12.77
N THR A 20 1.60 11.42 -12.40
CA THR A 20 2.09 11.78 -11.06
C THR A 20 2.02 13.29 -10.80
N VAL A 21 2.31 14.13 -11.79
CA VAL A 21 2.29 15.59 -11.64
C VAL A 21 0.86 16.12 -11.46
N PRO A 22 -0.15 15.78 -12.30
CA PRO A 22 -1.54 16.12 -12.03
C PRO A 22 -2.03 15.61 -10.67
N ALA A 23 -1.63 14.39 -10.27
CA ALA A 23 -2.01 13.82 -8.99
C ALA A 23 -1.43 14.61 -7.80
N ALA A 24 -0.18 15.05 -7.87
CA ALA A 24 0.42 15.92 -6.85
C ALA A 24 -0.34 17.24 -6.71
N VAL A 25 -0.67 17.89 -7.84
CA VAL A 25 -1.43 19.14 -7.86
C VAL A 25 -2.83 18.95 -7.26
N GLN A 26 -3.51 17.84 -7.60
CA GLN A 26 -4.82 17.51 -7.04
C GLN A 26 -4.74 17.16 -5.54
N ALA A 27 -3.73 16.43 -5.10
CA ALA A 27 -3.55 16.11 -3.69
C ALA A 27 -3.35 17.38 -2.84
N LEU A 28 -2.63 18.39 -3.35
CA LEU A 28 -2.45 19.68 -2.68
C LEU A 28 -3.75 20.48 -2.47
N SER A 29 -4.81 20.20 -3.25
CA SER A 29 -6.13 20.81 -3.03
C SER A 29 -6.96 20.02 -2.00
N HIS A 30 -6.73 18.71 -1.88
CA HIS A 30 -7.42 17.85 -0.92
C HIS A 30 -6.81 17.94 0.50
N PHE A 31 -5.51 18.19 0.61
CA PHE A 31 -4.76 18.21 1.87
C PHE A 31 -4.07 19.56 2.09
N PRO A 32 -4.69 20.50 2.84
CA PRO A 32 -4.14 21.85 3.04
C PRO A 32 -2.75 21.89 3.70
N GLU A 33 -2.44 20.91 4.55
CA GLU A 33 -1.18 20.75 5.27
C GLU A 33 -0.05 20.09 4.45
N LEU A 34 -0.39 19.56 3.27
CA LEU A 34 0.52 18.81 2.42
C LEU A 34 1.48 19.74 1.68
N LYS A 35 2.75 19.34 1.66
CA LYS A 35 3.79 19.74 0.71
C LYS A 35 4.23 18.53 -0.09
N VAL A 36 4.56 18.72 -1.36
CA VAL A 36 5.05 17.66 -2.23
C VAL A 36 6.41 18.04 -2.81
N ILE A 37 7.36 17.12 -2.72
CA ILE A 37 8.65 17.19 -3.42
C ILE A 37 8.60 16.21 -4.59
N LEU A 38 8.53 16.72 -5.81
CA LEU A 38 8.59 15.91 -7.03
C LEU A 38 10.04 15.58 -7.36
N THR A 39 10.44 14.32 -7.27
CA THR A 39 11.78 13.87 -7.69
C THR A 39 11.73 13.36 -9.13
N GLY A 40 12.53 13.91 -10.04
CA GLY A 40 12.49 13.49 -11.44
C GLY A 40 13.23 14.39 -12.43
N ASP A 41 12.99 14.14 -13.71
CA ASP A 41 13.44 15.01 -14.80
C ASP A 41 12.69 16.35 -14.72
N GLN A 42 13.41 17.42 -14.39
CA GLN A 42 12.84 18.74 -14.14
C GLN A 42 12.19 19.35 -15.40
N PRO A 43 12.83 19.31 -16.59
CA PRO A 43 12.18 19.70 -17.84
C PRO A 43 10.83 19.01 -18.11
N LEU A 44 10.76 17.69 -17.92
CA LEU A 44 9.52 16.92 -18.14
C LEU A 44 8.43 17.29 -17.13
N ILE A 45 8.79 17.42 -15.84
CA ILE A 45 7.86 17.83 -14.79
C ILE A 45 7.33 19.24 -15.04
N THR A 46 8.23 20.19 -15.36
CA THR A 46 7.87 21.60 -15.63
C THR A 46 6.93 21.72 -16.82
N THR A 47 7.14 20.89 -17.85
CA THR A 47 6.24 20.82 -19.01
C THR A 47 4.84 20.37 -18.61
N GLN A 48 4.70 19.37 -17.74
CA GLN A 48 3.38 18.92 -17.26
C GLN A 48 2.70 19.98 -16.39
N LEU A 49 3.44 20.64 -15.48
CA LEU A 49 2.89 21.74 -14.67
C LEU A 49 2.39 22.90 -15.54
N SER A 50 3.14 23.25 -16.58
CA SER A 50 2.76 24.30 -17.53
C SER A 50 1.47 23.95 -18.29
N ARG A 51 1.32 22.68 -18.70
CA ARG A 51 0.09 22.19 -19.36
C ARG A 51 -1.14 22.23 -18.45
N LEU A 52 -0.95 22.03 -17.14
CA LEU A 52 -2.00 22.17 -16.15
C LEU A 52 -2.34 23.63 -15.82
N GLY A 53 -1.56 24.59 -16.32
CA GLY A 53 -1.67 26.00 -15.92
C GLY A 53 -1.34 26.23 -14.45
N TYR A 54 -0.57 25.32 -13.83
CA TYR A 54 -0.21 25.40 -12.42
C TYR A 54 0.77 26.55 -12.20
N LYS A 55 0.46 27.43 -11.23
CA LYS A 55 1.34 28.54 -10.84
C LYS A 55 2.30 28.08 -9.75
N PRO A 56 3.53 28.61 -9.69
CA PRO A 56 4.47 28.29 -8.61
C PRO A 56 3.83 28.46 -7.23
N ASP A 57 3.90 27.41 -6.40
CA ASP A 57 3.41 27.35 -5.02
C ASP A 57 4.55 26.82 -4.15
N SER A 58 4.79 27.45 -3.00
CA SER A 58 5.77 26.99 -2.00
C SER A 58 5.54 25.56 -1.50
N ARG A 59 4.34 25.01 -1.69
CA ARG A 59 3.99 23.63 -1.32
C ARG A 59 4.36 22.59 -2.37
N LEU A 60 4.79 22.99 -3.57
CA LEU A 60 5.22 22.06 -4.62
C LEU A 60 6.64 22.42 -5.10
N THR A 61 7.61 21.58 -4.78
CA THR A 61 9.00 21.76 -5.21
C THR A 61 9.46 20.62 -6.10
N ILE A 62 10.43 20.89 -6.98
CA ILE A 62 11.02 19.88 -7.86
C ILE A 62 12.47 19.63 -7.42
N GLN A 63 12.82 18.38 -7.20
CA GLN A 63 14.18 17.91 -7.01
C GLN A 63 14.62 17.18 -8.28
N HIS A 64 15.53 17.80 -9.05
CA HIS A 64 16.01 17.20 -10.29
C HIS A 64 16.83 15.93 -10.03
N CYS A 65 16.74 14.98 -10.95
CA CYS A 65 17.57 13.79 -11.03
C CYS A 65 17.86 13.44 -12.50
N SER A 66 18.99 12.79 -12.78
CA SER A 66 19.36 12.41 -14.16
C SER A 66 18.97 10.97 -14.54
N ARG A 67 18.47 10.16 -13.61
CA ARG A 67 18.18 8.74 -13.84
C ARG A 67 16.76 8.33 -13.46
N VAL A 68 16.25 7.31 -14.15
CA VAL A 68 15.02 6.59 -13.82
C VAL A 68 15.33 5.09 -13.79
N ILE A 69 14.82 4.38 -12.78
CA ILE A 69 14.93 2.91 -12.71
C ILE A 69 13.83 2.32 -13.60
N SER A 70 14.20 1.46 -14.55
CA SER A 70 13.23 0.83 -15.44
C SER A 70 12.37 -0.20 -14.69
N ASN A 71 11.10 -0.36 -15.08
CA ASN A 71 10.23 -1.42 -14.57
C ASN A 71 10.77 -2.83 -14.88
N SER A 72 11.61 -2.99 -15.91
CA SER A 72 12.28 -4.25 -16.25
C SER A 72 13.64 -4.46 -15.59
N GLU A 73 14.15 -3.47 -14.83
CA GLU A 73 15.45 -3.56 -14.18
C GLU A 73 15.39 -4.54 -13.01
N LYS A 74 16.37 -5.45 -12.92
CA LYS A 74 16.47 -6.38 -11.79
C LYS A 74 16.72 -5.61 -10.49
N PRO A 75 16.05 -5.93 -9.37
CA PRO A 75 16.24 -5.22 -8.10
C PRO A 75 17.69 -5.11 -7.63
N SER A 76 18.50 -6.16 -7.87
CA SER A 76 19.93 -6.17 -7.52
C SER A 76 20.76 -5.18 -8.33
N LEU A 77 20.41 -4.96 -9.60
CA LEU A 77 21.06 -3.98 -10.47
C LEU A 77 20.61 -2.57 -10.10
N ALA A 78 19.30 -2.39 -9.91
CA ALA A 78 18.71 -1.15 -9.45
C ALA A 78 19.37 -0.70 -8.13
N LEU A 79 19.55 -1.58 -7.15
CA LEU A 79 20.22 -1.26 -5.89
C LEU A 79 21.62 -0.69 -6.10
N ARG A 80 22.44 -1.34 -6.94
CA ARG A 80 23.83 -0.93 -7.22
C ARG A 80 23.94 0.38 -8.00
N ASN A 81 23.03 0.58 -8.96
CA ASN A 81 23.13 1.66 -9.94
C ASN A 81 22.09 2.77 -9.69
N SER A 82 21.41 2.74 -8.56
CA SER A 82 20.30 3.66 -8.20
C SER A 82 20.72 5.11 -7.99
N GLN A 83 22.02 5.41 -7.95
CA GLN A 83 22.52 6.76 -7.69
C GLN A 83 21.88 7.76 -8.66
N ASP A 84 21.40 8.88 -8.12
CA ASP A 84 20.71 9.94 -8.86
C ASP A 84 19.43 9.50 -9.60
N SER A 85 18.80 8.39 -9.18
CA SER A 85 17.48 8.01 -9.67
C SER A 85 16.36 8.71 -8.90
N SER A 86 15.26 9.05 -9.57
CA SER A 86 14.07 9.65 -8.94
C SER A 86 13.58 8.87 -7.72
N MET A 87 13.42 7.55 -7.87
CA MET A 87 12.98 6.67 -6.79
C MET A 87 13.94 6.70 -5.61
N ARG A 88 15.26 6.64 -5.85
CA ARG A 88 16.25 6.69 -4.76
C ARG A 88 16.20 8.01 -4.02
N LEU A 89 16.18 9.13 -4.75
CA LEU A 89 16.14 10.46 -4.14
C LEU A 89 14.88 10.64 -3.30
N ALA A 90 13.73 10.12 -3.73
CA ALA A 90 12.50 10.18 -2.94
C ALA A 90 12.66 9.49 -1.58
N ILE A 91 13.34 8.35 -1.53
CA ILE A 91 13.64 7.60 -0.30
C ILE A 91 14.71 8.32 0.54
N GLU A 92 15.75 8.86 -0.09
CA GLU A 92 16.81 9.63 0.59
C GLU A 92 16.24 10.88 1.27
N LEU A 93 15.26 11.56 0.65
CA LEU A 93 14.56 12.68 1.29
C LEU A 93 13.87 12.27 2.60
N VAL A 94 13.32 11.06 2.68
CA VAL A 94 12.76 10.53 3.93
C VAL A 94 13.86 10.20 4.94
N SER A 95 14.94 9.57 4.50
CA SER A 95 16.10 9.25 5.35
C SER A 95 16.77 10.49 5.95
N ASP A 96 16.81 11.57 5.18
CA ASP A 96 17.39 12.87 5.54
C ASP A 96 16.44 13.75 6.35
N ALA A 97 15.24 13.26 6.69
CA ALA A 97 14.16 14.03 7.34
C ALA A 97 13.76 15.31 6.59
N LYS A 98 13.92 15.32 5.26
CA LYS A 98 13.43 16.37 4.35
C LYS A 98 12.01 16.08 3.84
N ALA A 99 11.57 14.84 3.94
CA ALA A 99 10.21 14.39 3.70
C ALA A 99 9.79 13.43 4.83
N ASP A 100 8.49 13.39 5.13
CA ASP A 100 7.92 12.51 6.16
C ASP A 100 7.54 11.13 5.60
N ALA A 101 7.27 11.06 4.29
CA ALA A 101 6.95 9.84 3.57
C ALA A 101 7.35 9.94 2.10
N CYS A 102 7.48 8.81 1.41
CA CYS A 102 7.62 8.79 -0.05
C CYS A 102 6.60 7.88 -0.74
N VAL A 103 6.23 8.26 -1.96
CA VAL A 103 5.32 7.51 -2.84
C VAL A 103 6.03 7.21 -4.16
N SER A 104 5.97 5.97 -4.64
CA SER A 104 6.45 5.61 -5.98
C SER A 104 5.54 4.59 -6.68
N GLY A 105 5.27 4.83 -7.96
CA GLY A 105 4.62 3.89 -8.87
C GLY A 105 5.59 2.91 -9.55
N GLY A 106 6.91 3.07 -9.36
CA GLY A 106 7.95 2.33 -10.09
C GLY A 106 8.10 0.86 -9.71
N ASN A 107 9.18 0.22 -10.14
CA ASN A 107 9.46 -1.20 -9.89
C ASN A 107 9.36 -1.55 -8.39
N THR A 108 8.44 -2.46 -8.02
CA THR A 108 8.19 -2.86 -6.62
C THR A 108 9.43 -3.43 -5.94
N GLY A 109 10.17 -4.30 -6.62
CA GLY A 109 11.36 -4.94 -6.06
C GLY A 109 12.51 -3.95 -5.84
N ALA A 110 12.70 -3.00 -6.75
CA ALA A 110 13.67 -1.91 -6.60
C ALA A 110 13.29 -0.98 -5.45
N LEU A 111 12.02 -0.58 -5.36
CA LEU A 111 11.51 0.26 -4.26
C LEU A 111 11.76 -0.41 -2.91
N MET A 112 11.40 -1.69 -2.78
CA MET A 112 11.63 -2.46 -1.56
C MET A 112 13.11 -2.57 -1.21
N ALA A 113 13.96 -2.96 -2.18
CA ALA A 113 15.39 -3.14 -1.95
C ALA A 113 16.07 -1.83 -1.53
N LEU A 114 15.76 -0.72 -2.20
CA LEU A 114 16.29 0.60 -1.88
C LEU A 114 15.79 1.11 -0.54
N SER A 115 14.50 0.97 -0.26
CA SER A 115 13.90 1.43 1.00
C SER A 115 14.50 0.69 2.19
N ARG A 116 14.64 -0.64 2.10
CA ARG A 116 15.34 -1.43 3.12
C ARG A 116 16.79 -1.00 3.28
N PHE A 117 17.50 -0.74 2.19
CA PHE A 117 18.92 -0.36 2.23
C PHE A 117 19.13 1.03 2.85
N ILE A 118 18.30 2.00 2.50
CA ILE A 118 18.45 3.42 2.88
C ILE A 118 17.82 3.67 4.25
N LEU A 119 16.53 3.34 4.43
CA LEU A 119 15.78 3.65 5.66
C LEU A 119 16.07 2.67 6.80
N LYS A 120 16.56 1.47 6.48
CA LYS A 120 16.72 0.34 7.42
C LYS A 120 15.39 -0.14 8.00
N LEU A 121 15.45 -1.28 8.67
CA LEU A 121 14.31 -1.87 9.38
C LEU A 121 14.20 -1.29 10.79
N LEU A 122 12.98 -1.32 11.33
CA LEU A 122 12.74 -1.11 12.75
C LEU A 122 13.48 -2.21 13.55
N PRO A 123 14.01 -1.90 14.75
CA PRO A 123 14.62 -2.91 15.62
C PRO A 123 13.66 -4.08 15.87
N GLY A 124 14.14 -5.32 15.77
CA GLY A 124 13.32 -6.52 15.97
C GLY A 124 12.51 -6.98 14.74
N ILE A 125 12.50 -6.22 13.64
CA ILE A 125 11.89 -6.65 12.37
C ILE A 125 12.96 -7.22 11.44
N ASP A 126 12.72 -8.43 10.94
CA ASP A 126 13.66 -9.13 10.04
C ASP A 126 13.42 -8.79 8.57
N ARG A 127 12.15 -8.54 8.22
CA ARG A 127 11.70 -8.30 6.85
C ARG A 127 10.57 -7.28 6.82
N PRO A 128 10.58 -6.33 5.85
CA PRO A 128 9.43 -5.47 5.64
C PRO A 128 8.30 -6.25 4.95
N ALA A 129 7.07 -5.82 5.09
CA ALA A 129 5.90 -6.44 4.46
C ALA A 129 5.09 -5.41 3.67
N LEU A 130 4.58 -5.80 2.51
CA LEU A 130 3.68 -4.94 1.74
C LEU A 130 2.24 -5.18 2.23
N VAL A 131 1.56 -4.11 2.63
CA VAL A 131 0.17 -4.15 3.12
C VAL A 131 -0.73 -3.29 2.26
N SER A 132 -1.96 -3.74 2.04
CA SER A 132 -3.02 -2.89 1.51
C SER A 132 -4.33 -3.19 2.20
N ALA A 133 -5.21 -2.18 2.24
CA ALA A 133 -6.57 -2.34 2.71
C ALA A 133 -7.45 -2.89 1.58
N LEU A 134 -8.14 -3.97 1.86
CA LEU A 134 -9.14 -4.58 0.99
C LEU A 134 -10.54 -4.11 1.37
N PRO A 135 -11.43 -3.88 0.39
CA PRO A 135 -12.84 -3.70 0.69
C PRO A 135 -13.42 -4.96 1.31
N THR A 136 -14.42 -4.82 2.17
CA THR A 136 -15.21 -5.96 2.65
C THR A 136 -16.66 -5.85 2.18
N VAL A 137 -17.42 -6.94 2.31
CA VAL A 137 -18.87 -6.95 2.06
C VAL A 137 -19.64 -5.98 2.96
N SER A 138 -19.07 -5.65 4.11
CA SER A 138 -19.55 -4.59 5.00
C SER A 138 -18.81 -3.29 4.71
N ALA A 139 -19.30 -2.14 5.21
CA ALA A 139 -18.63 -0.85 5.02
C ALA A 139 -17.22 -0.72 5.67
N GLY A 140 -16.65 -1.82 6.18
CA GLY A 140 -15.31 -1.91 6.76
C GLY A 140 -14.22 -2.28 5.75
N ARG A 141 -12.98 -2.31 6.25
CA ARG A 141 -11.77 -2.67 5.51
C ARG A 141 -11.04 -3.77 6.27
N SER A 142 -10.35 -4.65 5.54
CA SER A 142 -9.41 -5.62 6.10
C SER A 142 -8.03 -5.37 5.50
N TRP A 143 -6.98 -5.33 6.33
CA TRP A 143 -5.60 -5.19 5.87
C TRP A 143 -4.99 -6.55 5.61
N MET A 144 -4.44 -6.76 4.41
CA MET A 144 -3.80 -8.01 4.05
C MET A 144 -2.29 -7.81 3.87
N LEU A 145 -1.50 -8.68 4.49
CA LEU A 145 -0.03 -8.72 4.41
C LEU A 145 0.41 -10.18 4.27
N ASP A 146 1.53 -10.52 3.65
CA ASP A 146 2.32 -9.71 2.74
C ASP A 146 1.73 -9.80 1.32
N LEU A 147 1.80 -8.71 0.54
CA LEU A 147 1.29 -8.62 -0.83
C LEU A 147 2.39 -8.69 -1.90
N GLY A 148 3.57 -9.18 -1.54
CA GLY A 148 4.63 -9.52 -2.49
C GLY A 148 5.97 -8.85 -2.23
N ALA A 149 6.22 -8.33 -1.02
CA ALA A 149 7.57 -7.94 -0.62
C ALA A 149 8.48 -9.18 -0.51
N ASN A 150 7.96 -10.28 0.04
CA ASN A 150 8.69 -11.51 0.29
C ASN A 150 7.99 -12.68 -0.40
N VAL A 151 8.65 -13.29 -1.39
CA VAL A 151 8.09 -14.46 -2.11
C VAL A 151 7.84 -15.64 -1.17
N SER A 152 8.70 -15.83 -0.16
CA SER A 152 8.52 -16.82 0.88
C SER A 152 8.95 -16.26 2.23
N CYS A 153 8.30 -16.72 3.30
CA CYS A 153 8.53 -16.30 4.67
C CYS A 153 8.60 -17.53 5.59
N ASP A 154 9.33 -17.41 6.69
CA ASP A 154 9.27 -18.34 7.80
C ASP A 154 8.17 -17.94 8.80
N ALA A 155 7.96 -18.76 9.83
CA ALA A 155 6.89 -18.57 10.81
C ALA A 155 7.07 -17.30 11.65
N ASP A 156 8.31 -16.96 12.02
CA ASP A 156 8.62 -15.74 12.77
C ASP A 156 8.38 -14.48 11.93
N SER A 157 8.67 -14.51 10.63
CA SER A 157 8.31 -13.41 9.72
C SER A 157 6.79 -13.22 9.64
N LEU A 158 6.01 -14.31 9.48
CA LEU A 158 4.54 -14.21 9.48
C LEU A 158 4.00 -13.66 10.81
N PHE A 159 4.58 -14.11 11.93
CA PHE A 159 4.26 -13.57 13.24
C PHE A 159 4.54 -12.06 13.34
N GLN A 160 5.70 -11.60 12.88
CA GLN A 160 6.01 -10.16 12.81
C GLN A 160 5.02 -9.40 11.92
N PHE A 161 4.57 -10.00 10.80
CA PHE A 161 3.58 -9.36 9.92
C PHE A 161 2.22 -9.21 10.61
N ALA A 162 1.81 -10.19 11.43
CA ALA A 162 0.62 -10.10 12.26
C ALA A 162 0.70 -8.94 13.26
N VAL A 163 1.84 -8.80 13.94
CA VAL A 163 2.09 -7.70 14.89
C VAL A 163 2.05 -6.33 14.19
N MET A 164 2.75 -6.20 13.05
CA MET A 164 2.76 -4.96 12.26
C MET A 164 1.37 -4.61 11.73
N GLY A 165 0.65 -5.59 11.19
CA GLY A 165 -0.71 -5.41 10.69
C GLY A 165 -1.68 -5.01 11.80
N ALA A 166 -1.57 -5.61 12.98
CA ALA A 166 -2.38 -5.23 14.15
C ALA A 166 -2.14 -3.77 14.56
N ALA A 167 -0.88 -3.33 14.66
CA ALA A 167 -0.57 -1.94 14.98
C ALA A 167 -1.15 -0.96 13.95
N LEU A 168 -1.03 -1.28 12.64
CA LEU A 168 -1.60 -0.45 11.58
C LEU A 168 -3.14 -0.38 11.66
N ALA A 169 -3.79 -1.52 11.84
CA ALA A 169 -5.25 -1.62 11.83
C ALA A 169 -5.88 -0.95 13.06
N GLU A 170 -5.23 -1.03 14.23
CA GLU A 170 -5.72 -0.39 15.44
C GLU A 170 -5.84 1.13 15.30
N GLU A 171 -4.86 1.78 14.66
CA GLU A 171 -4.90 3.24 14.38
C GLU A 171 -6.02 3.65 13.42
N HIS A 172 -6.55 2.71 12.64
CA HIS A 172 -7.71 2.94 11.79
C HIS A 172 -9.03 2.66 12.49
N LEU A 173 -9.07 1.61 13.31
CA LEU A 173 -10.29 1.09 13.90
C LEU A 173 -10.59 1.68 15.28
N ASN A 174 -9.59 2.23 15.97
CA ASN A 174 -9.67 2.67 17.37
C ASN A 174 -10.18 1.55 18.32
N ARG A 175 -9.79 0.30 18.02
CA ARG A 175 -10.06 -0.89 18.82
C ARG A 175 -9.05 -1.99 18.49
N ILE A 176 -8.98 -3.00 19.36
CA ILE A 176 -8.15 -4.18 19.13
C ILE A 176 -8.61 -4.90 17.84
N PRO A 177 -7.74 -5.04 16.82
CA PRO A 177 -8.07 -5.69 15.56
C PRO A 177 -8.02 -7.21 15.68
N LYS A 178 -8.93 -7.91 15.01
CA LYS A 178 -8.90 -9.37 14.85
C LYS A 178 -7.87 -9.73 13.79
N VAL A 179 -6.94 -10.62 14.13
CA VAL A 179 -5.89 -11.07 13.22
C VAL A 179 -6.10 -12.54 12.87
N ALA A 180 -6.08 -12.86 11.59
CA ALA A 180 -6.19 -14.22 11.08
C ALA A 180 -5.02 -14.56 10.15
N VAL A 181 -4.69 -15.85 10.08
CA VAL A 181 -3.72 -16.37 9.11
C VAL A 181 -4.47 -17.03 7.95
N LEU A 182 -4.14 -16.65 6.72
CA LEU A 182 -4.73 -17.25 5.53
C LEU A 182 -4.22 -18.69 5.38
N ASN A 183 -5.14 -19.62 5.17
CA ASN A 183 -4.83 -21.04 5.08
C ASN A 183 -5.72 -21.75 4.03
N VAL A 184 -5.42 -23.02 3.79
CA VAL A 184 -6.18 -23.91 2.89
C VAL A 184 -7.43 -24.52 3.55
N GLY A 185 -7.72 -24.12 4.78
CA GLY A 185 -8.89 -24.52 5.56
C GLY A 185 -8.86 -23.89 6.95
N VAL A 186 -10.02 -23.87 7.60
CA VAL A 186 -10.18 -23.25 8.92
C VAL A 186 -9.72 -24.16 10.08
N GLU A 187 -9.57 -25.46 9.81
CA GLU A 187 -9.19 -26.46 10.81
C GLU A 187 -7.69 -26.43 11.13
N GLU A 188 -7.32 -26.59 12.41
CA GLU A 188 -5.93 -26.50 12.88
C GLU A 188 -4.96 -27.50 12.24
N ILE A 189 -5.48 -28.65 11.81
CA ILE A 189 -4.68 -29.70 11.18
C ILE A 189 -4.27 -29.37 9.72
N LYS A 190 -4.88 -28.36 9.10
CA LYS A 190 -4.64 -27.98 7.70
C LYS A 190 -3.55 -26.91 7.60
N GLY A 191 -2.94 -26.83 6.43
CA GLY A 191 -1.84 -25.91 6.15
C GLY A 191 -0.46 -26.56 6.32
N ASN A 192 0.53 -25.82 5.86
CA ASN A 192 1.93 -26.21 5.95
C ASN A 192 2.51 -25.91 7.36
N ASP A 193 3.71 -26.44 7.61
CA ASP A 193 4.36 -26.31 8.92
C ASP A 193 4.64 -24.84 9.30
N VAL A 194 4.89 -23.98 8.32
CA VAL A 194 5.13 -22.54 8.53
C VAL A 194 3.88 -21.85 9.07
N VAL A 195 2.72 -22.10 8.46
CA VAL A 195 1.42 -21.54 8.86
C VAL A 195 1.01 -22.06 10.24
N LYS A 196 1.17 -23.36 10.48
CA LYS A 196 0.88 -23.98 11.79
C LYS A 196 1.77 -23.41 12.88
N ARG A 197 3.07 -23.31 12.63
CA ARG A 197 4.02 -22.73 13.59
C ARG A 197 3.72 -21.26 13.86
N CYS A 198 3.36 -20.47 12.85
CA CYS A 198 2.92 -19.09 13.04
C CYS A 198 1.69 -19.01 13.96
N ALA A 199 0.69 -19.85 13.74
CA ALA A 199 -0.50 -19.92 14.59
C ALA A 199 -0.16 -20.30 16.04
N GLU A 200 0.74 -21.27 16.27
CA GLU A 200 1.23 -21.58 17.61
C GLU A 200 1.87 -20.36 18.29
N LEU A 201 2.71 -19.63 17.57
CA LEU A 201 3.37 -18.42 18.09
C LEU A 201 2.36 -17.31 18.41
N LEU A 202 1.33 -17.14 17.58
CA LEU A 202 0.28 -16.15 17.78
C LEU A 202 -0.64 -16.49 18.95
N SER A 203 -0.92 -17.77 19.17
CA SER A 203 -1.72 -18.24 20.32
C SER A 203 -0.99 -18.12 21.67
N GLN A 204 0.30 -17.79 21.67
CA GLN A 204 1.14 -17.67 22.87
C GLN A 204 1.40 -16.22 23.30
N THR A 205 0.78 -15.23 22.65
CA THR A 205 0.94 -13.81 22.99
C THR A 205 -0.42 -13.13 23.13
N ASP A 206 -0.53 -12.24 24.11
CA ASP A 206 -1.73 -11.41 24.30
C ASP A 206 -1.66 -10.10 23.48
N ALA A 207 -0.49 -9.79 22.92
CA ALA A 207 -0.26 -8.58 22.13
C ALA A 207 -0.98 -8.61 20.76
N VAL A 208 -1.48 -9.76 20.32
CA VAL A 208 -2.23 -9.91 19.07
C VAL A 208 -3.52 -10.69 19.34
N ASN A 209 -4.67 -10.12 18.99
CA ASN A 209 -5.96 -10.81 19.05
C ASN A 209 -6.10 -11.78 17.87
N PHE A 210 -5.46 -12.93 17.98
CA PHE A 210 -5.47 -13.99 16.98
C PHE A 210 -6.79 -14.76 17.01
N VAL A 211 -7.49 -14.82 15.87
CA VAL A 211 -8.82 -15.46 15.74
C VAL A 211 -8.77 -16.75 14.93
N GLY A 212 -7.58 -17.29 14.65
CA GLY A 212 -7.40 -18.55 13.93
C GLY A 212 -7.20 -18.39 12.42
N PHE A 213 -7.58 -19.41 11.68
CA PHE A 213 -7.39 -19.50 10.23
C PHE A 213 -8.60 -19.01 9.45
N ILE A 214 -8.36 -18.47 8.25
CA ILE A 214 -9.40 -18.16 7.27
C ILE A 214 -9.03 -18.70 5.89
N GLU A 215 -10.04 -18.94 5.05
CA GLU A 215 -9.87 -19.37 3.66
C GLU A 215 -9.99 -18.20 2.67
N GLY A 216 -9.55 -18.42 1.42
CA GLY A 216 -9.54 -17.39 0.38
C GLY A 216 -10.90 -16.78 0.06
N ASN A 217 -11.99 -17.55 0.19
CA ASN A 217 -13.36 -17.05 0.02
C ASN A 217 -13.84 -16.14 1.15
N GLN A 218 -13.16 -16.15 2.31
CA GLN A 218 -13.50 -15.33 3.48
C GLN A 218 -12.75 -14.00 3.52
N ILE A 219 -11.75 -13.78 2.66
CA ILE A 219 -10.91 -12.57 2.64
C ILE A 219 -11.75 -11.27 2.63
N LEU A 220 -12.83 -11.24 1.84
CA LEU A 220 -13.70 -10.05 1.71
C LEU A 220 -14.92 -10.10 2.63
N GLN A 221 -15.06 -11.12 3.50
CA GLN A 221 -16.26 -11.34 4.32
C GLN A 221 -16.23 -10.63 5.69
N ASN A 222 -15.23 -9.78 5.96
CA ASN A 222 -15.04 -9.09 7.24
C ASN A 222 -14.94 -10.04 8.46
N VAL A 223 -14.35 -11.23 8.26
CA VAL A 223 -14.11 -12.20 9.34
C VAL A 223 -12.92 -11.81 10.23
N ALA A 224 -11.97 -11.07 9.67
CA ALA A 224 -10.78 -10.56 10.35
C ALA A 224 -10.46 -9.15 9.83
N ASP A 225 -9.84 -8.34 10.70
CA ASP A 225 -9.37 -7.00 10.35
C ASP A 225 -8.00 -7.07 9.69
N VAL A 226 -7.17 -8.02 10.10
CA VAL A 226 -5.81 -8.24 9.58
C VAL A 226 -5.70 -9.68 9.09
N ILE A 227 -5.24 -9.86 7.87
CA ILE A 227 -5.07 -11.16 7.22
C ILE A 227 -3.60 -11.33 6.87
N VAL A 228 -2.99 -12.39 7.38
CA VAL A 228 -1.54 -12.63 7.26
C VAL A 228 -1.26 -13.85 6.38
N CYS A 229 -0.31 -13.72 5.47
CA CYS A 229 0.16 -14.75 4.54
C CYS A 229 1.58 -14.39 4.03
N ASP A 230 2.22 -15.33 3.35
CA ASP A 230 3.44 -15.02 2.60
C ASP A 230 3.11 -14.21 1.33
N GLY A 231 4.11 -13.49 0.81
CA GLY A 231 3.90 -12.59 -0.32
C GLY A 231 3.61 -13.28 -1.65
N PHE A 232 3.95 -14.57 -1.82
CA PHE A 232 3.51 -15.30 -3.02
C PHE A 232 2.01 -15.55 -2.97
N VAL A 233 1.50 -16.13 -1.88
CA VAL A 233 0.08 -16.38 -1.69
C VAL A 233 -0.70 -15.06 -1.71
N GLY A 234 -0.26 -14.05 -0.96
CA GLY A 234 -0.99 -12.79 -0.85
C GLY A 234 -1.08 -12.02 -2.17
N ASN A 235 0.01 -11.96 -2.93
CA ASN A 235 -0.01 -11.31 -4.24
C ASN A 235 -0.91 -12.06 -5.24
N VAL A 236 -0.90 -13.40 -5.24
CA VAL A 236 -1.81 -14.20 -6.09
C VAL A 236 -3.27 -13.94 -5.70
N CYS A 237 -3.59 -13.96 -4.41
CA CYS A 237 -4.94 -13.69 -3.90
C CYS A 237 -5.42 -12.28 -4.27
N LEU A 238 -4.56 -11.26 -4.10
CA LEU A 238 -4.88 -9.88 -4.48
C LEU A 238 -5.17 -9.77 -5.97
N LYS A 239 -4.26 -10.27 -6.83
CA LYS A 239 -4.41 -10.16 -8.29
C LYS A 239 -5.61 -10.95 -8.82
N ALA A 240 -5.90 -12.12 -8.25
CA ALA A 240 -7.09 -12.89 -8.59
C ALA A 240 -8.38 -12.16 -8.21
N SER A 241 -8.39 -11.50 -7.03
CA SER A 241 -9.53 -10.71 -6.54
C SER A 241 -9.77 -9.48 -7.42
N GLU A 242 -8.71 -8.73 -7.74
CA GLU A 242 -8.76 -7.57 -8.63
C GLU A 242 -9.27 -7.95 -10.03
N GLY A 243 -8.72 -9.01 -10.63
CA GLY A 243 -9.11 -9.47 -11.96
C GLY A 243 -10.57 -9.95 -12.01
N THR A 244 -11.03 -10.62 -10.95
CA THR A 244 -12.43 -11.06 -10.83
C THR A 244 -13.36 -9.86 -10.71
N ALA A 245 -13.02 -8.86 -9.88
CA ALA A 245 -13.80 -7.63 -9.74
C ALA A 245 -13.89 -6.85 -11.06
N GLN A 246 -12.77 -6.69 -11.78
CA GLN A 246 -12.73 -6.02 -13.09
C GLN A 246 -13.62 -6.74 -14.11
N LEU A 247 -13.56 -8.08 -14.18
CA LEU A 247 -14.43 -8.87 -15.06
C LEU A 247 -15.92 -8.63 -14.80
N PHE A 248 -16.34 -8.60 -13.53
CA PHE A 248 -17.73 -8.32 -13.18
C PHE A 248 -18.14 -6.88 -13.54
N ILE A 249 -17.29 -5.89 -13.22
CA ILE A 249 -17.53 -4.48 -13.55
C ILE A 249 -17.69 -4.30 -15.07
N GLU A 250 -16.82 -4.92 -15.88
CA GLU A 250 -16.89 -4.85 -17.34
C GLU A 250 -18.15 -5.51 -17.90
N LYS A 251 -18.51 -6.71 -17.41
CA LYS A 251 -19.75 -7.39 -17.84
C LYS A 251 -21.00 -6.55 -17.55
N ILE A 252 -21.06 -5.92 -16.37
CA ILE A 252 -22.16 -5.04 -15.98
C ILE A 252 -22.22 -3.81 -16.89
N LYS A 253 -21.08 -3.14 -17.12
CA LYS A 253 -20.98 -1.99 -18.04
C LYS A 253 -21.43 -2.34 -19.46
N ASN A 254 -20.98 -3.47 -19.99
CA ASN A 254 -21.29 -3.90 -21.36
C ASN A 254 -22.77 -4.28 -21.53
N SER A 255 -23.38 -4.95 -20.55
CA SER A 255 -24.81 -5.30 -20.59
C SER A 255 -25.70 -4.05 -20.64
N MET A 256 -25.30 -2.98 -19.95
CA MET A 256 -26.04 -1.72 -19.90
C MET A 256 -25.70 -0.71 -21.00
N ALA A 257 -24.63 -0.93 -21.77
CA ALA A 257 -24.29 -0.09 -22.93
C ALA A 257 -25.27 -0.27 -24.11
N THR A 258 -26.27 -1.15 -23.98
CA THR A 258 -27.31 -1.34 -24.98
C THR A 258 -28.22 -0.10 -25.05
N SER A 259 -28.25 0.55 -26.23
CA SER A 259 -28.93 1.82 -26.53
C SER A 259 -30.47 1.72 -26.62
N SER A 260 -31.07 0.89 -25.76
CA SER A 260 -32.53 0.78 -25.63
C SER A 260 -33.06 1.71 -24.53
N ILE A 261 -34.31 2.14 -24.64
CA ILE A 261 -35.06 2.83 -23.57
C ILE A 261 -34.98 2.06 -22.24
N LYS A 262 -34.93 0.72 -22.29
CA LYS A 262 -34.75 -0.15 -21.11
C LYS A 262 -33.37 0.03 -20.47
N GLY A 263 -32.31 0.21 -21.26
CA GLY A 263 -30.96 0.48 -20.77
C GLY A 263 -30.85 1.83 -20.05
N TRP A 264 -31.54 2.86 -20.54
CA TRP A 264 -31.59 4.17 -19.88
C TRP A 264 -32.34 4.13 -18.54
N ILE A 265 -33.49 3.45 -18.50
CA ILE A 265 -34.27 3.25 -17.26
C ILE A 265 -33.46 2.43 -16.25
N ALA A 266 -32.83 1.32 -16.69
CA ALA A 266 -31.97 0.49 -15.85
C ALA A 266 -30.80 1.30 -15.27
N LYS A 267 -30.15 2.15 -16.08
CA LYS A 267 -29.04 2.99 -15.61
C LYS A 267 -29.46 3.98 -14.51
N LYS A 268 -30.66 4.55 -14.61
CA LYS A 268 -31.18 5.49 -13.60
C LYS A 268 -31.57 4.77 -12.31
N LEU A 269 -32.23 3.61 -12.41
CA LEU A 269 -32.62 2.78 -11.26
C LEU A 269 -31.41 2.17 -10.54
N LEU A 270 -30.37 1.79 -11.28
CA LEU A 270 -29.16 1.15 -10.75
C LEU A 270 -28.04 2.16 -10.40
N SER A 271 -28.32 3.47 -10.42
CA SER A 271 -27.32 4.52 -10.12
C SER A 271 -26.66 4.35 -8.74
N GLY A 272 -27.39 3.88 -7.73
CA GLY A 272 -26.83 3.51 -6.42
C GLY A 272 -25.89 2.31 -6.48
N LEU A 273 -26.26 1.27 -7.23
CA LEU A 273 -25.39 0.11 -7.48
C LEU A 273 -24.10 0.52 -8.20
N PHE A 274 -24.15 1.49 -9.11
CA PHE A 274 -22.94 2.00 -9.76
C PHE A 274 -21.99 2.75 -8.81
N TYR A 275 -22.54 3.41 -7.78
CA TYR A 275 -21.72 4.01 -6.74
C TYR A 275 -21.00 2.94 -5.93
N GLU A 276 -21.69 1.86 -5.54
CA GLU A 276 -21.08 0.72 -4.87
C GLU A 276 -20.10 -0.05 -5.77
N LEU A 277 -20.37 -0.20 -7.07
CA LEU A 277 -19.42 -0.82 -7.99
C LEU A 277 -18.14 0.00 -8.13
N LYS A 278 -18.19 1.32 -7.90
CA LYS A 278 -16.96 2.14 -7.82
C LYS A 278 -16.17 1.84 -6.56
N THR A 279 -16.81 1.52 -5.43
CA THR A 279 -16.10 1.13 -4.20
C THR A 279 -15.45 -0.24 -4.28
N LEU A 280 -15.71 -1.00 -5.34
CA LEU A 280 -14.99 -2.22 -5.71
C LEU A 280 -13.84 -1.98 -6.69
N ASN A 281 -13.66 -0.75 -7.19
CA ASN A 281 -12.54 -0.46 -8.09
C ASN A 281 -11.21 -0.52 -7.30
N PRO A 282 -10.25 -1.39 -7.68
CA PRO A 282 -8.95 -1.47 -7.04
C PRO A 282 -8.22 -0.12 -6.96
N ASP A 283 -8.44 0.78 -7.93
CA ASP A 283 -7.82 2.11 -7.96
C ASP A 283 -8.17 2.98 -6.73
N GLN A 284 -9.31 2.71 -6.07
CA GLN A 284 -9.70 3.42 -4.84
C GLN A 284 -8.86 3.02 -3.63
N TYR A 285 -8.21 1.86 -3.66
CA TYR A 285 -7.39 1.31 -2.59
C TYR A 285 -5.90 1.27 -2.97
N ASN A 286 -5.51 2.10 -3.95
CA ASN A 286 -4.12 2.23 -4.33
C ASN A 286 -3.31 2.91 -3.22
N GLY A 287 -2.07 2.47 -3.04
CA GLY A 287 -1.16 2.92 -1.99
C GLY A 287 -0.86 1.82 -0.99
N ALA A 288 -0.20 0.76 -1.44
CA ALA A 288 0.24 -0.30 -0.54
C ALA A 288 1.43 0.18 0.30
N SER A 289 1.33 0.09 1.62
CA SER A 289 2.41 0.52 2.52
C SER A 289 3.45 -0.57 2.71
N LEU A 290 4.71 -0.18 2.82
CA LEU A 290 5.82 -1.08 3.08
C LEU A 290 6.22 -1.00 4.57
N LEU A 291 5.54 -1.80 5.40
CA LEU A 291 5.71 -1.79 6.85
C LEU A 291 7.05 -2.40 7.28
N GLY A 292 7.49 -2.03 8.49
CA GLY A 292 8.71 -2.54 9.11
C GLY A 292 9.96 -1.72 8.83
N LEU A 293 9.84 -0.65 8.02
CA LEU A 293 10.89 0.33 7.77
C LEU A 293 10.86 1.46 8.80
N ARG A 294 11.99 2.14 9.00
CA ARG A 294 12.07 3.32 9.90
C ARG A 294 11.40 4.58 9.33
N GLY A 295 11.05 4.58 8.04
CA GLY A 295 10.35 5.65 7.35
C GLY A 295 9.17 5.11 6.54
N ILE A 296 8.26 6.01 6.15
CA ILE A 296 7.02 5.63 5.47
C ILE A 296 7.25 5.57 3.96
N VAL A 297 6.91 4.43 3.36
CA VAL A 297 7.06 4.18 1.92
C VAL A 297 5.77 3.57 1.38
N ILE A 298 5.14 4.29 0.45
CA ILE A 298 3.92 3.86 -0.21
C ILE A 298 4.21 3.46 -1.66
N LYS A 299 3.86 2.22 -2.00
CA LYS A 299 3.87 1.69 -3.36
C LYS A 299 2.52 1.96 -4.03
N SER A 300 2.52 2.81 -5.04
CA SER A 300 1.40 2.94 -5.98
C SER A 300 1.50 1.85 -7.05
N HIS A 301 0.39 1.37 -7.61
CA HIS A 301 0.41 0.49 -8.78
C HIS A 301 1.10 1.15 -9.98
N GLY A 302 1.73 0.35 -10.85
CA GLY A 302 2.45 0.84 -12.03
C GLY A 302 1.53 1.48 -13.07
N SER A 303 0.35 0.88 -13.28
CA SER A 303 -0.68 1.34 -14.21
C SER A 303 -1.66 2.33 -13.59
N ALA A 304 -1.34 2.89 -12.41
CA ALA A 304 -2.22 3.79 -11.69
C ALA A 304 -2.58 5.04 -12.51
N ASP A 305 -3.83 5.47 -12.42
CA ASP A 305 -4.29 6.75 -12.96
C ASP A 305 -4.09 7.91 -11.96
N VAL A 306 -4.52 9.11 -12.34
CA VAL A 306 -4.39 10.31 -11.50
C VAL A 306 -5.10 10.14 -10.16
N SER A 307 -6.32 9.60 -10.16
CA SER A 307 -7.09 9.40 -8.93
C SER A 307 -6.42 8.39 -8.01
N ALA A 308 -5.90 7.31 -8.57
CA ALA A 308 -5.22 6.26 -7.84
C ALA A 308 -3.92 6.79 -7.19
N VAL A 309 -3.15 7.63 -7.89
CA VAL A 309 -1.95 8.27 -7.29
C VAL A 309 -2.32 9.29 -6.22
N VAL A 310 -3.43 10.04 -6.38
CA VAL A 310 -3.95 10.92 -5.31
C VAL A 310 -4.28 10.11 -4.05
N ASN A 311 -4.90 8.94 -4.21
CA ASN A 311 -5.20 8.04 -3.08
C ASN A 311 -3.91 7.56 -2.39
N ALA A 312 -2.88 7.18 -3.16
CA ALA A 312 -1.59 6.77 -2.61
C ALA A 312 -0.88 7.91 -1.84
N ILE A 313 -0.96 9.16 -2.33
CA ILE A 313 -0.47 10.34 -1.59
C ILE A 313 -1.29 10.55 -0.32
N GLY A 314 -2.61 10.36 -0.39
CA GLY A 314 -3.49 10.42 0.77
C GLY A 314 -3.11 9.37 1.84
N GLU A 315 -2.81 8.14 1.42
CA GLU A 315 -2.34 7.10 2.33
C GLU A 315 -1.04 7.51 3.02
N ALA A 316 -0.07 8.06 2.27
CA ALA A 316 1.17 8.59 2.86
C ALA A 316 0.89 9.67 3.92
N VAL A 317 -0.02 10.61 3.64
CA VAL A 317 -0.44 11.64 4.61
C VAL A 317 -1.08 11.01 5.85
N HIS A 318 -1.95 10.02 5.66
CA HIS A 318 -2.64 9.36 6.76
C HIS A 318 -1.68 8.54 7.64
N GLU A 319 -0.72 7.82 7.05
CA GLU A 319 0.29 7.06 7.80
C GLU A 319 1.22 7.97 8.60
N VAL A 320 1.60 9.13 8.05
CA VAL A 320 2.39 10.14 8.78
C VAL A 320 1.62 10.63 10.00
N LYS A 321 0.34 10.98 9.84
CA LYS A 321 -0.51 11.44 10.95
C LYS A 321 -0.68 10.40 12.06
N ARG A 322 -0.73 9.12 11.69
CA ARG A 322 -0.88 7.98 12.62
C ARG A 322 0.44 7.52 13.22
N GLN A 323 1.58 8.05 12.76
CA GLN A 323 2.91 7.66 13.22
C GLN A 323 3.12 6.14 13.18
N VAL A 324 2.67 5.50 12.10
CA VAL A 324 2.65 4.03 11.96
C VAL A 324 3.98 3.35 12.32
N PRO A 325 5.17 3.83 11.87
CA PRO A 325 6.44 3.21 12.27
C PRO A 325 6.68 3.21 13.79
N SER A 326 6.29 4.27 14.48
CA SER A 326 6.42 4.37 15.94
C SER A 326 5.47 3.39 16.64
N ARG A 327 4.21 3.30 16.19
CA ARG A 327 3.22 2.35 16.73
C ARG A 327 3.64 0.90 16.57
N ILE A 328 4.22 0.57 15.42
CA ILE A 328 4.78 -0.76 15.17
C ILE A 328 5.94 -1.04 16.14
N SER A 329 6.85 -0.07 16.32
CA SER A 329 7.97 -0.21 17.24
C SER A 329 7.51 -0.46 18.68
N ASP A 330 6.56 0.34 19.17
CA ASP A 330 6.03 0.24 20.53
C ASP A 330 5.37 -1.14 20.77
N ARG A 331 4.56 -1.61 19.81
CA ARG A 331 3.89 -2.91 19.92
C ARG A 331 4.89 -4.08 19.86
N LEU A 332 5.91 -3.98 19.01
CA LEU A 332 6.93 -5.02 18.91
C LEU A 332 7.78 -5.11 20.18
N GLU A 333 8.09 -3.99 20.82
CA GLU A 333 8.77 -3.98 22.11
C GLU A 333 7.95 -4.72 23.18
N ALA A 334 6.63 -4.50 23.25
CA ALA A 334 5.75 -5.23 24.15
C ALA A 334 5.78 -6.76 23.90
N VAL A 335 5.72 -7.18 22.64
CA VAL A 335 5.80 -8.60 22.24
C VAL A 335 7.15 -9.23 22.63
N LEU A 336 8.26 -8.52 22.41
CA LEU A 336 9.59 -9.01 22.74
C LEU A 336 9.75 -9.16 24.25
N LEU A 337 9.19 -8.25 25.04
CA LEU A 337 9.17 -8.36 26.50
C LEU A 337 8.39 -9.60 26.95
N GLU A 338 7.21 -9.89 26.40
CA GLU A 338 6.43 -11.10 26.72
C GLU A 338 7.22 -12.39 26.46
N ARG A 339 7.96 -12.46 25.36
CA ARG A 339 8.74 -13.66 24.97
C ARG A 339 10.02 -13.89 25.77
N HIS A 340 10.50 -12.88 26.49
CA HIS A 340 11.69 -12.96 27.33
C HIS A 340 11.40 -13.30 28.80
N TYR A 341 10.13 -13.49 29.16
CA TYR A 341 9.66 -14.06 30.43
C TYR A 341 9.05 -15.45 30.21
#